data_AF-A0A945I387-F1
#
_entry.id   AF-A0A945I387-F1
#
_cell.length_a   1.000
_cell.length_b   1.000
_cell.length_c   1.000
_cell.angle_alpha   90.00
_cell.angle_beta   90.00
_cell.angle_gamma   90.00
#
_symmetry.space_group_name_H-M   'P 1'
#
loop_
_entity.id
_entity.type
_entity.pdbx_description
1 polymer ?
#
loop_
_entity_poly.entity_id
_entity_poly.type
_entity_poly.pdbx_seq_one_letter_code
_entity_poly.pdbx_strand_id
1 'polypeptide(L)'
;QLQKDPAYLEFHGEHDLPGQSFTAEDAATATNLMDNIFAEMEGILAADQWLVGDTYTLADISWSPTITTLMSGDYDFTAFPNLMAWYDQISQRPSFQKSVLEWRKKTFD
;
A
#
# COMPACT_ATOMS: atom_id res chain seq x y z
N GLN A 1 -3.73 28.22 5.11
CA GLN A 1 -4.44 28.91 4.00
C GLN A 1 -4.63 27.88 2.90
N LEU A 2 -5.76 27.88 2.18
CA LEU A 2 -5.99 26.94 1.07
C LEU A 2 -5.03 27.25 -0.10
N GLN A 3 -4.67 26.21 -0.86
CA GLN A 3 -3.82 26.29 -2.05
C GLN A 3 -4.44 27.21 -3.11
N LYS A 4 -3.63 28.04 -3.77
CA LYS A 4 -4.07 29.04 -4.77
C LYS A 4 -3.39 28.90 -6.12
N ASP A 5 -2.38 28.05 -6.22
CA ASP A 5 -1.67 27.80 -7.46
C ASP A 5 -2.61 27.13 -8.49
N PRO A 6 -2.77 27.69 -9.70
CA PRO A 6 -3.69 27.18 -10.70
C PRO A 6 -3.42 25.73 -11.11
N ALA A 7 -2.15 25.31 -11.20
CA ALA A 7 -1.81 23.95 -11.62
C ALA A 7 -2.16 22.92 -10.55
N TYR A 8 -1.97 23.26 -9.28
CA TYR A 8 -2.41 22.39 -8.18
C TYR A 8 -3.93 22.34 -8.07
N LEU A 9 -4.62 23.47 -8.29
CA LEU A 9 -6.08 23.50 -8.31
C LEU A 9 -6.66 22.69 -9.48
N GLU A 10 -6.01 22.71 -10.64
CA GLU A 10 -6.38 21.88 -11.79
C GLU A 10 -6.19 20.39 -11.47
N PHE A 11 -5.02 20.00 -10.95
CA PHE A 11 -4.74 18.63 -10.53
C PHE A 11 -5.74 18.10 -9.49
N HIS A 12 -6.00 18.86 -8.41
CA HIS A 12 -7.03 18.49 -7.43
C HIS A 12 -8.43 18.48 -8.07
N GLY A 13 -8.67 19.35 -9.06
CA GLY A 13 -9.95 19.48 -9.72
C GLY A 13 -10.34 18.31 -10.60
N GLU A 14 -9.39 17.51 -11.09
CA GLU A 14 -9.66 16.32 -11.92
C GLU A 14 -10.54 15.29 -11.21
N HIS A 15 -10.53 15.25 -9.87
CA HIS A 15 -11.30 14.27 -9.09
C HIS A 15 -12.10 14.86 -7.92
N ASP A 16 -11.88 16.13 -7.53
CA ASP A 16 -12.55 16.77 -6.40
C ASP A 16 -13.60 17.83 -6.81
N LEU A 17 -13.81 18.08 -8.11
CA LEU A 17 -14.86 18.99 -8.58
C LEU A 17 -16.25 18.34 -8.56
N PRO A 18 -17.34 19.11 -8.36
CA PRO A 18 -18.70 18.57 -8.41
C PRO A 18 -18.99 17.82 -9.71
N GLY A 19 -19.33 16.53 -9.60
CA GLY A 19 -19.60 15.65 -10.74
C GLY A 19 -18.38 14.96 -11.33
N GLN A 20 -17.18 15.23 -10.81
CA GLN A 20 -15.95 14.49 -11.08
C GLN A 20 -15.61 13.65 -9.85
N SER A 21 -15.26 12.40 -10.07
CA SER A 21 -14.83 11.45 -9.04
C SER A 21 -14.11 10.30 -9.74
N PHE A 22 -13.43 9.45 -8.96
CA PHE A 22 -12.87 8.23 -9.49
C PHE A 22 -13.97 7.37 -10.12
N THR A 23 -13.75 7.00 -11.38
CA THR A 23 -14.63 6.08 -12.11
C THR A 23 -14.30 4.63 -11.74
N ALA A 24 -15.17 3.71 -12.14
CA ALA A 24 -14.88 2.29 -12.02
C ALA A 24 -13.67 1.88 -12.89
N GLU A 25 -13.41 2.58 -13.99
CA GLU A 25 -12.25 2.34 -14.86
C GLU A 25 -10.94 2.81 -14.20
N ASP A 26 -10.97 3.95 -13.50
CA ASP A 26 -9.82 4.43 -12.71
C ASP A 26 -9.46 3.42 -11.62
N ALA A 27 -10.48 2.93 -10.89
CA ALA A 27 -10.30 1.92 -9.86
C ALA A 27 -9.74 0.62 -10.45
N ALA A 28 -10.30 0.13 -11.57
CA ALA A 28 -9.81 -1.08 -12.22
C ALA A 28 -8.36 -0.94 -12.73
N THR A 29 -8.02 0.23 -13.27
CA THR A 29 -6.65 0.54 -13.73
C THR A 29 -5.67 0.54 -12.56
N ALA A 30 -6.04 1.16 -11.44
CA ALA A 30 -5.24 1.18 -10.23
C ALA A 30 -5.07 -0.23 -9.63
N THR A 31 -6.15 -1.03 -9.57
CA THR A 31 -6.09 -2.42 -9.09
C THR A 31 -5.16 -3.26 -9.96
N ASN A 32 -5.29 -3.20 -11.29
CA ASN A 32 -4.41 -3.95 -12.20
C ASN A 32 -2.94 -3.55 -12.06
N LEU A 33 -2.65 -2.26 -11.83
CA LEU A 33 -1.29 -1.80 -11.57
C LEU A 33 -0.73 -2.44 -10.29
N MET A 34 -1.51 -2.42 -9.21
CA MET A 34 -1.11 -3.02 -7.94
C MET A 34 -0.94 -4.54 -8.04
N ASP A 35 -1.84 -5.23 -8.73
CA ASP A 35 -1.76 -6.68 -8.95
C ASP A 35 -0.48 -7.07 -9.69
N ASN A 36 -0.08 -6.32 -10.71
CA ASN A 36 1.17 -6.60 -11.44
C ASN A 36 2.39 -6.43 -10.54
N ILE A 37 2.42 -5.36 -9.74
CA ILE A 37 3.53 -5.12 -8.79
C ILE A 37 3.58 -6.23 -7.74
N PHE A 38 2.42 -6.63 -7.20
CA PHE A 38 2.35 -7.71 -6.22
C PHE A 38 2.68 -9.07 -6.81
N ALA A 39 2.37 -9.32 -8.08
CA ALA A 39 2.83 -10.52 -8.77
C ALA A 39 4.36 -10.57 -8.91
N GLU A 40 5.01 -9.43 -9.17
CA GLU A 40 6.48 -9.36 -9.19
C GLU A 40 7.06 -9.61 -7.78
N MET A 41 6.52 -8.98 -6.75
CA MET A 41 6.95 -9.17 -5.36
C MET A 41 6.72 -10.62 -4.90
N GLU A 42 5.57 -11.21 -5.24
CA GLU A 42 5.24 -12.61 -4.97
C GLU A 42 6.27 -13.55 -5.60
N GLY A 43 6.68 -13.28 -6.85
CA GLY A 43 7.71 -14.05 -7.54
C GLY A 43 9.09 -13.96 -6.87
N ILE A 44 9.48 -12.78 -6.39
CA ILE A 44 10.72 -12.59 -5.62
C ILE A 44 10.64 -13.36 -4.30
N LEU A 45 9.55 -13.18 -3.56
CA LEU A 45 9.34 -13.75 -2.22
C LEU A 45 9.08 -15.26 -2.23
N ALA A 46 8.80 -15.84 -3.39
CA ALA A 46 8.78 -17.29 -3.57
C ALA A 46 10.19 -17.93 -3.47
N ALA A 47 11.24 -17.15 -3.75
CA ALA A 47 12.64 -17.61 -3.70
C ALA A 47 13.41 -17.03 -2.52
N ASP A 48 13.08 -15.79 -2.13
CA ASP A 48 13.83 -15.00 -1.16
C ASP A 48 12.98 -14.60 0.05
N GLN A 49 13.62 -14.39 1.21
CA GLN A 49 12.92 -13.97 2.43
C GLN A 49 12.53 -12.49 2.43
N TRP A 50 13.28 -11.65 1.69
CA TRP A 50 13.13 -10.20 1.65
C TRP A 50 13.11 -9.73 0.21
N LEU A 51 12.60 -8.52 -0.03
CA LEU A 51 12.44 -8.01 -1.40
C LEU A 51 13.78 -7.79 -2.13
N VAL A 52 14.86 -7.57 -1.39
CA VAL A 52 16.19 -7.32 -1.96
C VAL A 52 17.27 -7.97 -1.09
N GLY A 53 17.94 -8.99 -1.64
CA GLY A 53 19.04 -9.69 -0.99
C GLY A 53 18.61 -10.45 0.27
N ASP A 54 19.60 -10.82 1.09
CA ASP A 54 19.39 -11.82 2.14
C ASP A 54 18.96 -11.22 3.49
N THR A 55 18.70 -9.91 3.55
CA THR A 55 18.44 -9.19 4.82
C THR A 55 17.33 -8.16 4.67
N TYR A 56 16.70 -7.80 5.79
CA TYR A 56 15.69 -6.76 5.85
C TYR A 56 16.26 -5.37 5.50
N THR A 57 15.67 -4.70 4.51
CA THR A 57 16.18 -3.43 3.97
C THR A 57 15.12 -2.32 3.92
N LEU A 58 15.51 -1.18 3.35
CA LEU A 58 14.59 -0.08 3.04
C LEU A 58 13.49 -0.50 2.05
N ALA A 59 13.73 -1.47 1.17
CA ALA A 59 12.70 -1.97 0.26
C ALA A 59 11.52 -2.55 1.06
N ASP A 60 11.82 -3.30 2.13
CA ASP A 60 10.78 -3.92 2.94
C ASP A 60 10.02 -2.89 3.80
N ILE A 61 10.78 -1.93 4.34
CA ILE A 61 10.23 -0.80 5.11
C ILE A 61 9.31 0.05 4.22
N SER A 62 9.65 0.29 2.96
CA SER A 62 8.86 1.16 2.08
C SER A 62 7.55 0.53 1.61
N TRP A 63 7.50 -0.80 1.46
CA TRP A 63 6.33 -1.50 0.91
C TRP A 63 5.32 -1.94 1.97
N SER A 64 5.76 -2.29 3.19
CA SER A 64 4.85 -2.77 4.24
C SER A 64 3.72 -1.79 4.63
N PRO A 65 3.89 -0.46 4.65
CA PRO A 65 2.80 0.47 4.92
C PRO A 65 1.73 0.47 3.81
N THR A 66 2.11 0.22 2.56
CA THR A 66 1.16 0.13 1.44
C THR A 66 0.20 -1.04 1.65
N ILE A 67 0.72 -2.22 2.02
CA ILE A 67 -0.12 -3.40 2.34
C ILE A 67 -1.06 -3.10 3.51
N THR A 68 -0.54 -2.48 4.57
CA THR A 68 -1.33 -2.06 5.75
C THR A 68 -2.52 -1.18 5.37
N THR A 69 -2.31 -0.26 4.42
CA THR A 69 -3.33 0.69 3.95
C THR A 69 -4.37 -0.05 3.12
N LEU A 70 -3.93 -0.87 2.18
CA LEU A 70 -4.80 -1.64 1.28
C LEU A 70 -5.65 -2.69 2.00
N MET A 71 -5.13 -3.33 3.06
CA MET A 71 -5.93 -4.20 3.93
C MET A 71 -7.09 -3.44 4.60
N SER A 72 -6.93 -2.13 4.83
CA SER A 72 -7.99 -1.30 5.42
C SER A 72 -9.05 -0.89 4.40
N GLY A 73 -8.75 -1.05 3.12
CA GLY A 73 -9.65 -0.83 1.99
C GLY A 73 -10.11 -2.13 1.33
N ASP A 74 -10.06 -3.25 2.06
CA ASP A 74 -10.54 -4.58 1.62
C ASP A 74 -9.92 -5.07 0.29
N TYR A 75 -8.66 -4.72 0.00
CA TYR A 75 -7.94 -5.26 -1.15
C TYR A 75 -7.78 -6.78 -1.03
N ASP A 76 -8.01 -7.50 -2.13
CA ASP A 76 -7.90 -8.96 -2.18
C ASP A 76 -6.45 -9.39 -2.41
N PHE A 77 -5.82 -9.96 -1.38
CA PHE A 77 -4.47 -10.50 -1.44
C PHE A 77 -4.42 -12.02 -1.63
N THR A 78 -5.54 -12.69 -1.89
CA THR A 78 -5.61 -14.16 -1.95
C THR A 78 -4.68 -14.78 -3.00
N ALA A 79 -4.36 -14.03 -4.05
CA ALA A 79 -3.42 -14.45 -5.10
C ALA A 79 -1.92 -14.36 -4.69
N PHE A 80 -1.59 -13.73 -3.56
CA PHE A 80 -0.21 -13.39 -3.18
C PHE A 80 0.20 -13.95 -1.80
N PRO A 81 0.22 -15.28 -1.62
CA PRO A 81 0.50 -15.90 -0.32
C PRO A 81 1.92 -15.64 0.22
N ASN A 82 2.95 -15.58 -0.62
CA ASN A 82 4.31 -15.28 -0.17
C ASN A 82 4.45 -13.81 0.25
N LEU A 83 3.80 -12.90 -0.47
CA LEU A 83 3.67 -11.50 -0.08
C LEU A 83 3.00 -11.37 1.30
N MET A 84 1.92 -12.10 1.54
CA MET A 84 1.24 -12.06 2.84
C MET A 84 2.08 -12.66 3.97
N ALA A 85 2.83 -13.74 3.71
CA ALA A 85 3.76 -14.30 4.68
C ALA A 85 4.91 -13.31 5.02
N TRP A 86 5.46 -12.64 4.02
CA TRP A 86 6.44 -11.57 4.19
C TRP A 86 5.89 -10.41 5.02
N TYR A 87 4.68 -9.95 4.72
CA TYR A 87 4.03 -8.87 5.48
C TYR A 87 3.77 -9.29 6.93
N ASP A 88 3.30 -10.51 7.17
CA ASP A 88 3.09 -11.06 8.51
C ASP A 88 4.38 -11.06 9.31
N GLN A 89 5.50 -11.50 8.71
CA GLN A 89 6.80 -11.47 9.34
C GLN A 89 7.23 -10.05 9.73
N ILE A 90 7.00 -9.06 8.87
CA ILE A 90 7.30 -7.64 9.16
C ILE A 90 6.40 -7.11 10.28
N SER A 91 5.11 -7.46 10.24
CA SER A 91 4.12 -6.95 11.19
C SER A 91 4.45 -7.34 12.63
N GLN A 92 5.07 -8.51 12.83
CA GLN A 92 5.48 -9.01 14.15
C GLN A 92 6.71 -8.28 14.74
N ARG A 93 7.41 -7.46 13.96
CA ARG A 93 8.60 -6.75 14.46
C ARG A 93 8.20 -5.73 15.52
N PRO A 94 8.94 -5.59 16.64
CA PRO A 94 8.60 -4.64 17.71
C PRO A 94 8.43 -3.19 17.22
N SER A 95 9.25 -2.77 16.26
CA SER A 95 9.15 -1.45 15.65
C SER A 95 7.84 -1.24 14.89
N PHE A 96 7.35 -2.28 14.20
CA PHE A 96 6.13 -2.20 13.41
C PHE A 96 4.89 -2.21 14.33
N GLN A 97 4.87 -3.12 15.31
CA GLN A 97 3.84 -3.17 16.34
C GLN A 97 3.64 -1.80 17.00
N LYS A 98 4.75 -1.19 17.46
CA LYS A 98 4.72 0.12 18.13
C LYS A 98 4.30 1.26 17.21
N SER A 99 4.91 1.37 16.03
CA SER A 99 4.75 2.55 15.18
C SER A 99 3.48 2.52 14.32
N VAL A 100 2.97 1.34 14.00
CA VAL A 100 1.83 1.17 13.08
C VAL A 100 0.61 0.64 13.82
N LEU A 101 0.69 -0.55 14.40
CA LEU A 101 -0.51 -1.24 14.93
C LEU A 101 -1.01 -0.61 16.24
N GLU A 102 -0.13 -0.38 17.22
CA GLU A 102 -0.49 0.29 18.48
C GLU A 102 -0.94 1.73 18.24
N TRP A 103 -0.25 2.47 17.36
CA TRP A 103 -0.65 3.82 16.98
C TRP A 103 -2.04 3.83 16.33
N ARG A 104 -2.29 2.97 15.33
CA ARG A 104 -3.59 2.87 14.65
C ARG A 104 -4.71 2.56 15.65
N LYS A 105 -4.50 1.57 16.51
CA LYS A 105 -5.47 1.19 17.54
C LYS A 105 -5.85 2.38 18.42
N LYS A 106 -4.86 3.17 18.86
CA LYS A 106 -5.10 4.35 19.69
C LYS A 106 -5.83 5.48 18.94
N THR A 107 -5.62 5.60 17.63
CA THR A 107 -6.12 6.73 16.84
C THR A 107 -7.53 6.51 16.30
N PHE A 108 -7.89 5.27 15.98
CA PHE A 108 -9.14 4.95 15.27
C PHE A 108 -10.12 4.08 16.06
N ASP A 109 -9.75 3.55 17.24
CA ASP A 109 -10.70 3.03 18.26
C ASP A 109 -11.12 4.15 19.23
#